data_AF-A0A7Y2X4R4-F1
#
_entry.id   AF-A0A7Y2X4R4-F1
#
_cell.length_a   1.000
_cell.length_b   1.000
_cell.length_c   1.000
_cell.angle_alpha   90.00
_cell.angle_beta   90.00
_cell.angle_gamma   90.00
#
_symmetry.space_group_name_H-M   'P 1'
#
loop_
_entity.id
_entity.type
_entity.pdbx_description
1 polymer ?
#
loop_
_entity_poly.entity_id
_entity_poly.type
_entity_poly.pdbx_seq_one_letter_code
_entity_poly.pdbx_strand_id
1 'polypeptide(L)'
;KDLKEAIKEIAELREDFWKNVKVPGEADAKNQELEKAGRVADFLEIGELFAMDALERNESCGGHFREEYQTPEGEALRDDKNYRYVAAWEYKGDPKNSVMHKEELVFENVELKTRSYK
;
A
#
# COMPACT_ATOMS: atom_id res chain seq x y z
N LYS A 1 8.68 11.79 -5.56
CA LYS A 1 8.34 11.81 -7.01
C LYS A 1 7.87 10.41 -7.42
N ASP A 2 8.61 9.40 -6.95
CA ASP A 2 8.52 8.01 -7.37
C ASP A 2 7.20 7.32 -6.96
N LEU A 3 6.67 7.58 -5.75
CA LEU A 3 5.38 6.98 -5.34
C LEU A 3 4.18 7.46 -6.19
N LYS A 4 4.17 8.74 -6.58
CA LYS A 4 3.10 9.28 -7.44
C LYS A 4 3.15 8.67 -8.84
N GLU A 5 4.36 8.39 -9.33
CA GLU A 5 4.59 7.72 -10.60
C GLU A 5 4.15 6.25 -10.50
N ALA A 6 4.54 5.53 -9.44
CA ALA A 6 4.13 4.15 -9.20
C ALA A 6 2.59 4.00 -9.13
N ILE A 7 1.88 4.88 -8.40
CA ILE A 7 0.40 4.87 -8.36
C ILE A 7 -0.17 4.99 -9.77
N LYS A 8 0.35 5.91 -10.57
CA LYS A 8 -0.10 6.14 -11.94
C LYS A 8 0.17 4.91 -12.82
N GLU A 9 1.37 4.37 -12.79
CA GLU A 9 1.75 3.19 -13.58
C GLU A 9 0.92 1.96 -13.21
N ILE A 10 0.65 1.73 -11.92
CA ILE A 10 -0.20 0.63 -11.48
C ILE A 10 -1.64 0.83 -11.95
N ALA A 11 -2.18 2.05 -11.88
CA ALA A 11 -3.52 2.34 -12.40
C ALA A 11 -3.61 2.08 -13.91
N GLU A 12 -2.61 2.49 -14.69
CA GLU A 12 -2.51 2.20 -16.13
C GLU A 12 -2.43 0.68 -16.39
N LEU A 13 -1.67 -0.07 -15.60
CA LEU A 13 -1.59 -1.54 -15.69
C LEU A 13 -2.91 -2.22 -15.34
N ARG A 14 -3.68 -1.71 -14.37
CA ARG A 14 -5.02 -2.22 -14.03
C ARG A 14 -5.98 -2.05 -15.19
N GLU A 15 -5.99 -0.87 -15.81
CA GLU A 15 -6.83 -0.59 -16.98
C GLU A 15 -6.45 -1.50 -18.16
N ASP A 16 -5.15 -1.66 -18.42
CA ASP A 16 -4.65 -2.54 -19.49
C ASP A 16 -5.02 -4.02 -19.24
N PHE A 17 -4.88 -4.49 -18.00
CA PHE A 17 -5.24 -5.84 -17.60
C PHE A 17 -6.70 -6.14 -17.93
N TRP A 18 -7.65 -5.31 -17.48
CA TRP A 18 -9.07 -5.53 -17.75
C TRP A 18 -9.43 -5.44 -19.23
N LYS A 19 -8.71 -4.62 -19.99
CA LYS A 19 -8.94 -4.44 -21.42
C LYS A 19 -8.40 -5.59 -22.26
N ASN A 20 -7.25 -6.15 -21.88
CA ASN A 20 -6.45 -6.99 -22.77
C ASN A 20 -6.14 -8.40 -22.24
N VAL A 21 -6.45 -8.72 -20.97
CA VAL A 21 -6.16 -10.04 -20.43
C VAL A 21 -6.86 -11.13 -21.24
N LYS A 22 -6.12 -12.18 -21.59
CA LYS A 22 -6.64 -13.38 -22.24
C LYS A 22 -6.51 -14.54 -21.29
N VAL A 23 -7.63 -15.10 -20.89
CA VAL A 23 -7.70 -16.26 -20.00
C VAL A 23 -8.06 -17.48 -20.84
N PRO A 24 -7.14 -18.41 -21.10
CA PRO A 24 -7.44 -19.63 -21.84
C PRO A 24 -8.24 -20.62 -20.98
N GLY A 25 -8.94 -21.55 -21.63
CA GLY A 25 -9.74 -22.60 -21.00
C GLY A 25 -11.20 -22.59 -21.44
N GLU A 26 -11.96 -23.58 -20.99
CA GLU A 26 -13.37 -23.79 -21.35
C GLU A 26 -14.30 -23.41 -20.19
N ALA A 27 -15.54 -23.04 -20.50
CA ALA A 27 -16.51 -22.53 -19.51
C ALA A 27 -17.08 -23.62 -18.58
N ASP A 28 -17.06 -24.87 -18.99
CA ASP A 28 -17.65 -26.02 -18.29
C ASP A 28 -16.61 -26.88 -17.55
N ALA A 29 -15.38 -26.35 -17.40
CA ALA A 29 -14.30 -27.00 -16.69
C ALA A 29 -13.72 -26.10 -15.59
N LYS A 30 -13.08 -26.71 -14.59
CA LYS A 30 -12.27 -25.97 -13.62
C LYS A 30 -11.11 -25.27 -14.35
N ASN A 31 -11.02 -23.95 -14.24
CA ASN A 31 -10.01 -23.15 -14.93
C ASN A 31 -9.04 -22.48 -13.94
N GLN A 32 -7.83 -23.02 -13.81
CA GLN A 32 -6.79 -22.44 -12.96
C GLN A 32 -6.23 -21.12 -13.52
N GLU A 33 -6.27 -20.90 -14.83
CA GLU A 33 -5.80 -19.64 -15.42
C GLU A 33 -6.75 -18.50 -15.09
N LEU A 34 -8.06 -18.78 -14.97
CA LEU A 34 -9.03 -17.82 -14.45
C LEU A 34 -8.75 -17.46 -12.98
N GLU A 35 -8.43 -18.44 -12.14
CA GLU A 35 -8.03 -18.19 -10.75
C GLU A 35 -6.78 -17.31 -10.67
N LYS A 36 -5.77 -17.57 -11.51
CA LYS A 36 -4.54 -16.77 -11.56
C LYS A 36 -4.81 -15.35 -12.04
N ALA A 37 -5.64 -15.18 -13.08
CA ALA A 37 -6.04 -13.87 -13.58
C ALA A 37 -6.74 -13.06 -12.48
N GLY A 38 -7.66 -13.67 -11.74
CA GLY A 38 -8.30 -13.03 -10.59
C GLY A 38 -7.29 -12.57 -9.53
N ARG A 39 -6.32 -13.42 -9.16
CA ARG A 39 -5.27 -13.04 -8.21
C ARG A 39 -4.39 -11.90 -8.69
N VAL A 40 -4.06 -11.85 -9.98
CA VAL A 40 -3.31 -10.73 -10.55
C VAL A 40 -4.13 -9.46 -10.49
N ALA A 41 -5.43 -9.51 -10.78
CA ALA A 41 -6.33 -8.37 -10.64
C ALA A 41 -6.35 -7.86 -9.18
N ASP A 42 -6.47 -8.75 -8.19
CA ASP A 42 -6.41 -8.42 -6.77
C ASP A 42 -5.07 -7.77 -6.39
N PHE A 43 -3.94 -8.31 -6.88
CA PHE A 43 -2.60 -7.78 -6.61
C PHE A 43 -2.39 -6.39 -7.20
N LEU A 44 -2.93 -6.11 -8.39
CA LEU A 44 -2.85 -4.79 -8.98
C LEU A 44 -3.70 -3.78 -8.19
N GLU A 45 -4.90 -4.18 -7.76
CA GLU A 45 -5.78 -3.32 -6.95
C GLU A 45 -5.18 -2.98 -5.58
N ILE A 46 -4.73 -3.99 -4.84
CA ILE A 46 -4.10 -3.78 -3.54
C ILE A 46 -2.75 -3.06 -3.67
N GLY A 47 -2.02 -3.29 -4.77
CA GLY A 47 -0.74 -2.63 -5.04
C GLY A 47 -0.88 -1.12 -5.21
N GLU A 48 -1.92 -0.66 -5.90
CA GLU A 48 -2.21 0.78 -6.01
C GLU A 48 -2.54 1.38 -4.65
N LEU A 49 -3.39 0.69 -3.87
CA LEU A 49 -3.75 1.12 -2.52
C LEU A 49 -2.53 1.20 -1.58
N PHE A 50 -1.60 0.24 -1.69
CA PHE A 50 -0.34 0.25 -0.92
C PHE A 50 0.53 1.44 -1.28
N ALA A 51 0.67 1.77 -2.57
CA ALA A 51 1.44 2.93 -3.00
C ALA A 51 0.79 4.25 -2.56
N MET A 52 -0.56 4.31 -2.55
CA MET A 52 -1.31 5.43 -1.99
C MET A 52 -1.10 5.59 -0.48
N ASP A 53 -1.20 4.51 0.30
CA ASP A 53 -0.96 4.54 1.75
C ASP A 53 0.47 4.99 2.08
N ALA A 54 1.46 4.43 1.35
CA ALA A 54 2.85 4.82 1.48
C ALA A 54 3.09 6.32 1.16
N LEU A 55 2.38 6.87 0.17
CA LEU A 55 2.46 8.28 -0.19
C LEU A 55 1.87 9.19 0.90
N GLU A 56 0.75 8.80 1.48
CA GLU A 56 0.06 9.54 2.55
C GLU A 56 0.89 9.57 3.84
N ARG A 57 1.63 8.49 4.14
CA ARG A 57 2.49 8.38 5.33
C ARG A 57 3.86 9.03 5.13
N ASN A 58 3.99 10.29 5.55
CA ASN A 58 5.23 11.08 5.50
C ASN A 58 6.13 10.89 6.74
N GLU A 59 6.56 9.66 6.99
CA GLU A 59 7.55 9.28 8.00
C GLU A 59 8.32 8.03 7.55
N SER A 60 9.30 7.59 8.34
CA SER A 60 9.84 6.23 8.26
C SER A 60 9.57 5.48 9.56
N CYS A 61 8.88 4.34 9.47
CA CYS A 61 8.53 3.52 10.62
C CYS A 61 8.50 2.02 10.26
N GLY A 62 9.39 1.24 10.88
CA GLY A 62 9.44 -0.21 10.66
C GLY A 62 9.85 -0.55 9.22
N GLY A 63 9.01 -1.31 8.51
CA GLY A 63 9.25 -1.67 7.10
C GLY A 63 8.90 -0.58 6.09
N HIS A 64 8.20 0.48 6.50
CA HIS A 64 7.96 1.67 5.68
C HIS A 64 9.12 2.63 5.85
N PHE A 65 9.95 2.77 4.83
CA PHE A 65 11.15 3.61 4.87
C PHE A 65 11.15 4.59 3.70
N ARG A 66 11.25 5.87 4.02
CA ARG A 66 11.31 6.99 3.08
C ARG A 66 12.61 7.74 3.30
N GLU A 67 13.42 7.84 2.25
CA GLU A 67 14.73 8.49 2.32
C GLU A 67 14.63 9.98 2.69
N GLU A 68 13.51 10.63 2.40
CA GLU A 68 13.23 12.00 2.84
C GLU A 68 12.90 12.10 4.35
N TYR A 69 12.62 10.97 5.01
CA TYR A 69 12.32 10.86 6.45
C TYR A 69 13.28 9.88 7.13
N GLN A 70 14.58 10.16 7.03
CA GLN A 70 15.62 9.41 7.74
C GLN A 70 16.51 10.37 8.54
N THR A 71 17.20 9.86 9.55
CA THR A 71 18.22 10.62 10.27
C THR A 71 19.46 10.83 9.37
N PRO A 72 20.38 11.76 9.70
CA PRO A 72 21.64 11.93 8.96
C PRO A 72 22.48 10.64 8.86
N GLU A 73 22.26 9.70 9.78
CA GLU A 73 22.92 8.41 9.84
C GLU A 73 22.24 7.30 9.01
N GLY A 74 21.12 7.59 8.35
CA GLY A 74 20.36 6.65 7.53
C GLY A 74 19.37 5.77 8.31
N GLU A 75 19.05 6.13 9.56
CA GLU A 75 18.06 5.40 10.37
C GLU A 75 16.64 5.95 10.15
N ALA A 76 15.62 5.13 10.42
CA ALA A 76 14.23 5.54 10.27
C ALA A 76 13.86 6.71 11.20
N LEU A 77 13.38 7.81 10.64
CA LEU A 77 12.84 8.94 11.40
C LEU A 77 11.32 8.79 11.56
N ARG A 78 10.91 8.17 12.67
CA ARG A 78 9.49 7.98 13.04
C ARG A 78 8.87 9.26 13.59
N ASP A 79 7.62 9.54 13.25
CA ASP A 79 6.88 10.72 13.71
C ASP A 79 5.64 10.32 14.53
N ASP A 80 5.89 10.11 15.83
CA ASP A 80 4.87 9.73 16.82
C ASP A 80 3.82 10.82 17.09
N LYS A 81 4.02 12.06 16.59
CA LYS A 81 3.06 13.15 16.76
C LYS A 81 1.97 13.08 15.70
N ASN A 82 2.34 12.84 14.45
CA ASN A 82 1.40 12.91 13.32
C ASN A 82 0.96 11.53 12.83
N TYR A 83 1.74 10.47 13.05
CA TYR A 83 1.54 9.16 12.40
C TYR A 83 1.33 7.98 13.36
N ARG A 84 1.00 8.28 14.63
CA ARG A 84 0.67 7.30 15.66
C ARG A 84 -0.75 6.75 15.53
N TYR A 85 -1.03 6.14 14.37
CA TYR A 85 -2.31 5.54 14.05
C TYR A 85 -2.15 4.37 13.07
N VAL A 86 -3.15 3.49 13.07
CA VAL A 86 -3.36 2.50 12.01
C VAL A 86 -4.23 3.12 10.93
N ALA A 87 -3.81 3.00 9.67
CA ALA A 87 -4.61 3.39 8.51
C ALA A 87 -5.46 2.19 8.07
N ALA A 88 -6.77 2.38 8.00
CA ALA A 88 -7.70 1.41 7.44
C ALA A 88 -8.40 2.05 6.23
N TRP A 89 -8.29 1.42 5.07
CA TRP A 89 -8.83 1.97 3.83
C TRP A 89 -10.14 1.27 3.44
N GLU A 90 -11.22 2.04 3.40
CA GLU A 90 -12.53 1.58 2.95
C GLU A 90 -12.60 1.62 1.42
N TYR A 91 -12.87 0.47 0.82
CA TYR A 91 -13.01 0.35 -0.63
C TYR A 91 -14.32 0.98 -1.12
N LYS A 92 -14.21 1.84 -2.16
CA LYS A 92 -15.34 2.52 -2.81
C LYS A 92 -15.46 2.18 -4.31
N GLY A 93 -15.03 0.98 -4.70
CA GLY A 93 -15.08 0.51 -6.10
C GLY A 93 -13.82 0.79 -6.92
N ASP A 94 -12.91 1.63 -6.42
CA ASP A 94 -11.61 1.91 -7.04
C ASP A 94 -10.63 2.36 -5.93
N PRO A 95 -9.39 1.83 -5.87
CA PRO A 95 -8.32 2.30 -4.98
C PRO A 95 -8.24 3.81 -4.83
N LYS A 96 -8.26 4.57 -5.94
CA LYS A 96 -8.15 6.04 -5.91
C LYS A 96 -9.30 6.74 -5.16
N ASN A 97 -10.44 6.07 -5.03
CA ASN A 97 -11.63 6.57 -4.34
C ASN A 97 -11.73 6.05 -2.90
N SER A 98 -10.77 5.23 -2.46
CA SER A 98 -10.79 4.64 -1.12
C SER A 98 -10.73 5.72 -0.05
N VAL A 99 -11.45 5.49 1.05
CA VAL A 99 -11.51 6.44 2.17
C VAL A 99 -10.66 5.91 3.30
N MET A 100 -9.66 6.70 3.71
CA MET A 100 -8.83 6.35 4.86
C MET A 100 -9.56 6.69 6.17
N HIS A 101 -9.64 5.70 7.04
CA HIS A 101 -10.02 5.80 8.45
C HIS A 101 -8.75 5.67 9.29
N LYS A 102 -8.58 6.56 10.27
CA LYS A 102 -7.44 6.53 11.19
C LYS A 102 -7.89 6.03 12.55
N GLU A 103 -7.24 4.99 13.04
CA GLU A 103 -7.41 4.48 14.39
C GLU A 103 -6.18 4.86 15.23
N GLU A 104 -6.36 5.78 16.17
CA GLU A 104 -5.29 6.27 17.03
C GLU A 104 -4.72 5.18 17.94
N LEU A 105 -3.39 5.09 18.00
CA LEU A 105 -2.71 4.14 18.89
C LEU A 105 -2.42 4.81 20.24
N VAL A 106 -3.02 4.28 21.30
CA VAL A 106 -2.84 4.75 22.68
C VAL A 106 -1.97 3.75 23.45
N PHE A 107 -0.85 4.23 23.98
CA PHE A 107 0.11 3.42 24.74
C PHE A 107 0.03 3.81 26.23
N GLU A 108 -0.58 2.94 27.04
CA GLU A 108 -0.77 3.20 28.48
C GLU A 108 0.39 2.65 29.34
N ASN A 109 0.99 1.55 28.91
CA ASN A 109 1.92 0.76 29.72
C ASN A 109 3.37 0.85 29.25
N VAL A 110 3.64 1.59 28.16
CA VAL A 110 4.97 1.71 27.57
C VAL A 110 5.20 3.10 27.02
N GLU A 111 6.36 3.67 27.32
CA GLU A 111 6.84 4.90 26.71
C GLU A 111 7.39 4.61 25.31
N LEU A 112 6.94 5.36 24.31
CA LEU A 112 7.46 5.25 22.95
C LEU A 112 8.91 5.74 22.89
N LYS A 113 9.78 4.90 22.34
CA LYS A 113 11.17 5.24 22.04
C LYS A 113 11.46 4.96 20.58
N THR A 114 12.31 5.79 19.98
CA THR A 114 12.85 5.56 18.64
C THR A 114 13.87 4.43 18.71
N ARG A 115 13.76 3.46 17.81
CA ARG A 115 14.67 2.32 17.73
C ARG A 115 15.95 2.74 16.98
N SER A 116 17.11 2.39 17.51
CA SER A 116 18.42 2.50 16.86
C SER A 116 19.05 1.12 16.82
N TYR A 117 19.72 0.77 15.72
CA TYR A 117 20.49 -0.47 15.58
C TYR A 117 21.99 -0.28 15.78
N LYS A 118 22.42 0.95 16.07
CA LYS A 118 23.76 1.26 16.57
C LYS A 118 23.90 0.96 18.05
#